data_AF-K1SMD5-F1
#
_entry.id   AF-K1SMD5-F1
#
_cell.length_a   1.000
_cell.length_b   1.000
_cell.length_c   1.000
_cell.angle_alpha   90.00
_cell.angle_beta   90.00
_cell.angle_gamma   90.00
#
_symmetry.space_group_name_H-M   'P 1'
#
loop_
_entity.id
_entity.type
_entity.pdbx_description
1 polymer ?
#
loop_
_entity_poly.entity_id
_entity_poly.type
_entity_poly.pdbx_seq_one_letter_code
_entity_poly.pdbx_strand_id
1 'polypeptide(L)'
;MVSARKFIKGDEDMLNTISYKIKANPPAVAVVNYVANHNTFTLYDAVSYDKKYNQANGENNRDGAVYNYSWNCGAEGDTRKRKINELRKHQIKNALSLVLLSQGVPMIYAGDEMCNSQKGNNNPYCLDNEISWTNWNTTAMAKDILDFTKKLIQFRKQHKILHLSSEP
;
A
#
# COMPACT_ATOMS: atom_id res chain seq x y z
N MET A 1 1.34 8.02 -3.37
CA MET A 1 0.78 6.80 -3.98
C MET A 1 1.43 6.40 -5.30
N VAL A 2 1.14 7.07 -6.43
CA VAL A 2 1.57 6.60 -7.77
C VAL A 2 3.06 6.34 -7.89
N SER A 3 3.91 7.33 -7.59
CA SER A 3 5.37 7.16 -7.69
C SER A 3 5.91 6.02 -6.81
N ALA A 4 5.37 5.87 -5.60
CA ALA A 4 5.75 4.79 -4.70
C ALA A 4 5.41 3.42 -5.29
N ARG A 5 4.18 3.26 -5.81
CA ARG A 5 3.74 2.01 -6.45
C ARG A 5 4.58 1.66 -7.67
N LYS A 6 4.79 2.63 -8.58
CA LYS A 6 5.66 2.47 -9.75
C LYS A 6 7.08 2.06 -9.36
N PHE A 7 7.68 2.72 -8.37
CA PHE A 7 9.03 2.40 -7.89
C PHE A 7 9.11 0.98 -7.31
N ILE A 8 8.17 0.61 -6.44
CA ILE A 8 8.14 -0.72 -5.79
C ILE A 8 7.95 -1.82 -6.84
N LYS A 9 7.07 -1.59 -7.83
CA LYS A 9 6.84 -2.50 -8.95
C LYS A 9 8.08 -2.65 -9.85
N GLY A 10 9.00 -1.70 -9.84
CA GLY A 10 10.19 -1.69 -10.68
C GLY A 10 9.99 -1.01 -12.04
N ASP A 11 9.07 -0.04 -12.14
CA ASP A 11 8.98 0.82 -13.32
C ASP A 11 10.26 1.67 -13.47
N GLU A 12 10.66 1.89 -14.71
CA GLU A 12 11.85 2.69 -15.06
C GLU A 12 11.72 4.16 -14.63
N ASP A 13 12.86 4.85 -14.51
CA ASP A 13 13.00 6.28 -14.20
C ASP A 13 12.41 6.78 -12.86
N MET A 14 12.15 5.87 -11.91
CA MET A 14 11.53 6.25 -10.63
C MET A 14 12.53 6.70 -9.55
N LEU A 15 13.83 6.45 -9.71
CA LEU A 15 14.85 6.68 -8.66
C LEU A 15 14.93 8.15 -8.22
N ASN A 16 15.07 9.07 -9.17
CA ASN A 16 15.15 10.51 -8.88
C ASN A 16 13.87 11.02 -8.22
N THR A 17 12.72 10.56 -8.72
CA THR A 17 11.40 10.92 -8.18
C THR A 17 11.24 10.49 -6.73
N ILE A 18 11.64 9.26 -6.40
CA ILE A 18 11.55 8.74 -5.03
C ILE A 18 12.58 9.40 -4.13
N SER A 19 13.84 9.54 -4.56
CA SER A 19 14.89 10.22 -3.79
C SER A 19 14.49 11.62 -3.35
N TYR A 20 13.81 12.36 -4.22
CA TYR A 20 13.22 13.66 -3.86
C TYR A 20 12.07 13.51 -2.86
N LYS A 21 11.07 12.68 -3.18
CA LYS A 21 9.84 12.54 -2.36
C LYS A 21 10.09 12.04 -0.94
N ILE A 22 11.06 11.16 -0.71
CA ILE A 22 11.35 10.66 0.65
C ILE A 22 11.90 11.73 1.58
N LYS A 23 12.48 12.81 1.04
CA LYS A 23 13.05 13.94 1.80
C LYS A 23 12.14 15.16 1.86
N ALA A 24 11.14 15.24 0.99
CA ALA A 24 10.30 16.41 0.85
C ALA A 24 9.47 16.70 2.12
N ASN A 25 9.61 17.91 2.65
CA ASN A 25 8.91 18.41 3.83
C ASN A 25 8.87 19.96 3.87
N PRO A 26 8.37 20.60 2.81
CA PRO A 26 8.41 22.05 2.68
C PRO A 26 7.69 22.74 3.85
N PRO A 27 8.22 23.85 4.39
CA PRO A 27 7.69 24.49 5.59
C PRO A 27 6.29 25.09 5.41
N ALA A 28 5.89 25.39 4.16
CA ALA A 28 4.63 26.04 3.86
C ALA A 28 3.44 25.08 3.70
N VAL A 29 3.67 23.77 3.50
CA VAL A 29 2.59 22.80 3.21
C VAL A 29 2.87 21.45 3.86
N ALA A 30 1.82 20.80 4.36
CA ALA A 30 1.93 19.44 4.87
C ALA A 30 2.00 18.41 3.72
N VAL A 31 2.94 17.47 3.82
CA VAL A 31 3.06 16.33 2.89
C VAL A 31 2.50 15.09 3.55
N VAL A 32 1.44 14.51 2.98
CA VAL A 32 0.85 13.25 3.44
C VAL A 32 1.29 12.11 2.53
N ASN A 33 2.04 11.16 3.08
CA ASN A 33 2.59 10.03 2.37
C ASN A 33 1.75 8.77 2.56
N TYR A 34 1.31 8.18 1.45
CA TYR A 34 0.54 6.94 1.45
C TYR A 34 0.75 6.15 0.15
N VAL A 35 0.54 4.83 0.24
CA VAL A 35 0.65 3.89 -0.88
C VAL A 35 -0.70 3.26 -1.25
N ALA A 36 -1.70 3.36 -0.39
CA ALA A 36 -3.06 2.88 -0.63
C ALA A 36 -4.06 3.79 0.09
N ASN A 37 -5.31 3.76 -0.39
CA ASN A 37 -6.44 4.51 0.14
C ASN A 37 -7.74 3.84 -0.31
N HIS A 38 -8.89 4.42 0.08
CA HIS A 38 -10.22 3.89 -0.23
C HIS A 38 -10.65 3.99 -1.70
N ASN A 39 -9.97 4.79 -2.53
CA ASN A 39 -10.35 5.04 -3.93
C ASN A 39 -9.63 4.12 -4.94
N THR A 40 -8.77 3.22 -4.45
CA THR A 40 -8.02 2.27 -5.27
C THR A 40 -7.80 0.97 -4.49
N PHE A 41 -6.91 0.09 -4.96
CA PHE A 41 -6.51 -1.09 -4.20
C PHE A 41 -5.99 -0.79 -2.80
N THR A 42 -6.31 -1.69 -1.87
CA THR A 42 -5.55 -1.93 -0.64
C THR A 42 -4.07 -2.22 -0.95
N LEU A 43 -3.21 -2.16 0.05
CA LEU A 43 -1.79 -2.48 -0.16
C LEU A 43 -1.58 -3.96 -0.55
N TYR A 44 -2.32 -4.89 0.04
CA TYR A 44 -2.22 -6.31 -0.33
C TYR A 44 -2.72 -6.55 -1.76
N ASP A 45 -3.83 -5.91 -2.16
CA ASP A 45 -4.35 -6.07 -3.51
C ASP A 45 -3.42 -5.44 -4.56
N ALA A 46 -2.74 -4.34 -4.23
CA ALA A 46 -1.76 -3.71 -5.11
C ALA A 46 -0.55 -4.62 -5.45
N VAL A 47 -0.28 -5.64 -4.64
CA VAL A 47 0.76 -6.65 -4.91
C VAL A 47 0.19 -8.01 -5.34
N SER A 48 -1.14 -8.12 -5.46
CA SER A 48 -1.83 -9.38 -5.74
C SER A 48 -2.68 -9.35 -7.01
N TYR A 49 -3.02 -8.18 -7.54
CA TYR A 49 -3.88 -8.02 -8.71
C TYR A 49 -3.30 -7.04 -9.73
N ASP A 50 -3.30 -7.42 -11.01
CA ASP A 50 -3.00 -6.50 -12.12
C ASP A 50 -4.27 -5.83 -12.65
N LYS A 51 -5.44 -6.47 -12.49
CA LYS A 51 -6.73 -5.98 -12.99
C LYS A 51 -7.71 -5.73 -11.86
N LYS A 52 -8.63 -4.78 -12.08
CA LYS A 52 -9.77 -4.53 -11.17
C LYS A 52 -10.89 -5.55 -11.40
N TYR A 53 -11.51 -5.96 -10.32
CA TYR A 53 -12.60 -6.94 -10.22
C TYR A 53 -13.76 -6.32 -9.44
N ASN A 54 -14.40 -5.32 -10.07
CA ASN A 54 -15.49 -4.53 -9.51
C ASN A 54 -16.88 -5.07 -9.94
N GLN A 55 -16.97 -6.31 -10.42
CA GLN A 55 -18.23 -6.87 -10.93
C GLN A 55 -19.36 -6.83 -9.88
N ALA A 56 -19.01 -6.99 -8.60
CA ALA A 56 -19.94 -6.91 -7.48
C ALA A 56 -20.64 -5.54 -7.37
N ASN A 57 -20.07 -4.48 -7.96
CA ASN A 57 -20.63 -3.13 -7.90
C ASN A 57 -21.82 -2.94 -8.86
N GLY A 58 -22.06 -3.86 -9.80
CA GLY A 58 -23.19 -3.80 -10.74
C GLY A 58 -23.00 -2.90 -11.95
N GLU A 59 -21.83 -2.29 -12.14
CA GLU A 59 -21.54 -1.34 -13.24
C GLU A 59 -20.77 -1.97 -14.42
N ASN A 60 -20.80 -3.30 -14.53
CA ASN A 60 -20.06 -4.08 -15.54
C ASN A 60 -18.55 -3.79 -15.53
N ASN A 61 -17.96 -3.63 -14.34
CA ASN A 61 -16.53 -3.35 -14.13
C ASN A 61 -16.03 -2.03 -14.77
N ARG A 62 -16.94 -1.09 -15.08
CA ARG A 62 -16.60 0.20 -15.70
C ARG A 62 -16.15 1.24 -14.68
N ASP A 63 -16.60 1.12 -13.44
CA ASP A 63 -16.32 2.00 -12.31
C ASP A 63 -14.91 1.78 -11.71
N GLY A 64 -14.39 2.75 -10.97
CA GLY A 64 -13.07 2.68 -10.33
C GLY A 64 -11.88 2.95 -11.24
N ALA A 65 -10.71 3.19 -10.64
CA ALA A 65 -9.50 3.59 -11.36
C ALA A 65 -9.05 2.53 -12.38
N VAL A 66 -8.75 2.95 -13.61
CA VAL A 66 -8.23 2.06 -14.67
C VAL A 66 -6.78 1.67 -14.39
N TYR A 67 -5.96 2.63 -14.00
CA TYR A 67 -4.54 2.42 -13.71
C TYR A 67 -4.28 2.39 -12.20
N ASN A 68 -3.95 1.21 -11.68
CA ASN A 68 -3.68 1.01 -10.25
C ASN A 68 -2.19 1.05 -9.90
N TYR A 69 -1.31 0.98 -10.92
CA TYR A 69 0.14 0.83 -10.78
C TYR A 69 0.53 -0.37 -9.90
N SER A 70 -0.26 -1.43 -9.98
CA SER A 70 -0.10 -2.67 -9.21
C SER A 70 0.71 -3.70 -9.97
N TRP A 71 1.16 -4.72 -9.25
CA TRP A 71 1.79 -5.91 -9.82
C TRP A 71 1.44 -7.14 -9.01
N ASN A 72 0.79 -8.12 -9.64
CA ASN A 72 0.33 -9.34 -8.99
C ASN A 72 1.45 -10.30 -8.50
N CYS A 73 2.71 -9.94 -8.72
CA CYS A 73 3.91 -10.70 -8.36
C CYS A 73 4.01 -12.10 -9.01
N GLY A 74 3.30 -12.32 -10.13
CA GLY A 74 3.36 -13.54 -10.95
C GLY A 74 2.14 -14.47 -10.85
N ALA A 75 1.10 -14.09 -10.09
CA ALA A 75 -0.18 -14.81 -10.07
C ALA A 75 -1.31 -13.84 -9.74
N GLU A 76 -2.43 -13.89 -10.43
CA GLU A 76 -3.58 -13.03 -10.13
C GLU A 76 -4.33 -13.54 -8.89
N GLY A 77 -4.58 -12.67 -7.91
CA GLY A 77 -5.28 -12.96 -6.68
C GLY A 77 -4.53 -13.89 -5.71
N ASP A 78 -5.26 -14.55 -4.83
CA ASP A 78 -4.67 -15.45 -3.83
C ASP A 78 -3.98 -16.66 -4.47
N THR A 79 -2.84 -17.05 -3.91
CA THR A 79 -2.04 -18.16 -4.43
C THR A 79 -1.41 -18.99 -3.32
N ARG A 80 -1.24 -20.29 -3.60
CA ARG A 80 -0.51 -21.23 -2.72
C ARG A 80 0.99 -21.28 -3.05
N LYS A 81 1.44 -20.58 -4.09
CA LYS A 81 2.85 -20.55 -4.52
C LYS A 81 3.69 -19.76 -3.50
N ARG A 82 4.42 -20.48 -2.64
CA ARG A 82 5.25 -19.88 -1.57
C ARG A 82 6.19 -18.76 -2.07
N LYS A 83 6.86 -18.95 -3.21
CA LYS A 83 7.76 -17.91 -3.78
C LYS A 83 7.06 -16.59 -4.06
N ILE A 84 5.81 -16.63 -4.54
CA ILE A 84 5.01 -15.43 -4.83
C ILE A 84 4.58 -14.77 -3.53
N ASN A 85 4.10 -15.54 -2.55
CA ASN A 85 3.67 -14.99 -1.26
C ASN A 85 4.84 -14.33 -0.51
N GLU A 86 6.04 -14.91 -0.57
CA GLU A 86 7.24 -14.29 0.00
C GLU A 86 7.60 -12.97 -0.70
N LEU A 87 7.52 -12.93 -2.04
CA LEU A 87 7.72 -11.70 -2.80
C LEU A 87 6.69 -10.63 -2.43
N ARG A 88 5.40 -10.96 -2.37
CA ARG A 88 4.34 -10.03 -1.95
C ARG A 88 4.59 -9.47 -0.55
N LYS A 89 4.97 -10.33 0.39
CA LYS A 89 5.35 -9.93 1.74
C LYS A 89 6.50 -8.91 1.73
N HIS A 90 7.53 -9.14 0.92
CA HIS A 90 8.62 -8.17 0.76
C HIS A 90 8.14 -6.85 0.16
N GLN A 91 7.29 -6.89 -0.87
CA GLN A 91 6.75 -5.69 -1.50
C GLN A 91 5.89 -4.86 -0.52
N ILE A 92 5.10 -5.52 0.33
CA ILE A 92 4.33 -4.87 1.40
C ILE A 92 5.29 -4.21 2.40
N LYS A 93 6.34 -4.91 2.86
CA LYS A 93 7.35 -4.34 3.77
C LYS A 93 8.11 -3.17 3.14
N ASN A 94 8.41 -3.24 1.85
CA ASN A 94 9.03 -2.14 1.09
C ASN A 94 8.11 -0.91 1.06
N ALA A 95 6.82 -1.11 0.79
CA ALA A 95 5.83 -0.04 0.77
C ALA A 95 5.67 0.64 2.13
N LEU A 96 5.52 -0.15 3.19
CA LEU A 96 5.40 0.35 4.56
C LEU A 96 6.66 1.09 5.00
N SER A 97 7.85 0.56 4.67
CA SER A 97 9.13 1.23 4.93
C SER A 97 9.21 2.58 4.21
N LEU A 98 8.84 2.62 2.93
CA LEU A 98 8.87 3.86 2.15
C LEU A 98 7.94 4.91 2.77
N VAL A 99 6.73 4.54 3.19
CA VAL A 99 5.77 5.47 3.82
C VAL A 99 6.25 5.92 5.19
N LEU A 100 6.65 4.99 6.07
CA LEU A 100 6.97 5.28 7.46
C LEU A 100 8.37 5.85 7.69
N LEU A 101 9.28 5.73 6.73
CA LEU A 101 10.65 6.27 6.82
C LEU A 101 10.86 7.52 5.95
N SER A 102 9.87 7.96 5.19
CA SER A 102 9.93 9.26 4.50
C SER A 102 9.67 10.42 5.47
N GLN A 103 10.13 11.62 5.12
CA GLN A 103 9.70 12.85 5.78
C GLN A 103 8.19 13.10 5.64
N GLY A 104 7.67 14.10 6.35
CA GLY A 104 6.25 14.46 6.34
C GLY A 104 5.38 13.55 7.22
N VAL A 105 4.12 13.39 6.86
CA VAL A 105 3.12 12.66 7.65
C VAL A 105 2.76 11.35 6.96
N PRO A 106 3.09 10.19 7.53
CA PRO A 106 2.65 8.91 6.98
C PRO A 106 1.17 8.66 7.26
N MET A 107 0.47 8.10 6.28
CA MET A 107 -0.90 7.61 6.41
C MET A 107 -0.94 6.14 5.98
N ILE A 108 -1.51 5.30 6.85
CA ILE A 108 -1.78 3.88 6.59
C ILE A 108 -3.27 3.75 6.35
N TYR A 109 -3.67 3.01 5.30
CA TYR A 109 -5.07 2.70 5.06
C TYR A 109 -5.49 1.54 5.97
N ALA A 110 -6.67 1.66 6.59
CA ALA A 110 -7.08 0.76 7.66
C ALA A 110 -7.05 -0.71 7.23
N GLY A 111 -6.32 -1.53 8.00
CA GLY A 111 -6.16 -2.96 7.77
C GLY A 111 -4.98 -3.33 6.85
N ASP A 112 -4.34 -2.39 6.16
CA ASP A 112 -3.14 -2.68 5.37
C ASP A 112 -1.99 -3.22 6.24
N GLU A 113 -1.95 -2.82 7.52
CA GLU A 113 -1.02 -3.34 8.52
C GLU A 113 -1.24 -4.83 8.84
N MET A 114 -2.33 -5.43 8.36
CA MET A 114 -2.70 -6.85 8.52
C MET A 114 -3.06 -7.52 7.19
N CYS A 115 -2.61 -6.98 6.06
CA CYS A 115 -2.90 -7.52 4.73
C CYS A 115 -4.40 -7.56 4.40
N ASN A 116 -5.15 -6.51 4.74
CA ASN A 116 -6.54 -6.36 4.31
C ASN A 116 -6.66 -6.43 2.78
N SER A 117 -7.73 -7.06 2.30
CA SER A 117 -7.98 -7.28 0.87
C SER A 117 -9.44 -7.06 0.56
N GLN A 118 -9.69 -6.36 -0.53
CA GLN A 118 -11.01 -6.16 -1.15
C GLN A 118 -11.17 -7.10 -2.36
N LYS A 119 -10.38 -8.20 -2.39
CA LYS A 119 -10.40 -9.25 -3.42
C LYS A 119 -10.23 -8.73 -4.85
N GLY A 120 -9.43 -7.68 -5.02
CA GLY A 120 -9.23 -7.03 -6.31
C GLY A 120 -10.36 -6.10 -6.74
N ASN A 121 -11.34 -5.80 -5.88
CA ASN A 121 -12.23 -4.67 -6.09
C ASN A 121 -11.50 -3.39 -5.65
N ASN A 122 -11.28 -2.45 -6.57
CA ASN A 122 -10.57 -1.21 -6.26
C ASN A 122 -11.49 -0.01 -5.98
N ASN A 123 -12.80 -0.26 -5.90
CA ASN A 123 -13.82 0.74 -5.71
C ASN A 123 -15.06 0.16 -4.99
N PRO A 124 -14.95 -0.49 -3.82
CA PRO A 124 -16.10 -1.15 -3.19
C PRO A 124 -16.99 -0.15 -2.43
N TYR A 125 -17.44 0.91 -3.12
CA TYR A 125 -18.18 2.03 -2.52
C TYR A 125 -19.62 1.67 -2.14
N CYS A 126 -20.24 0.73 -2.87
CA CYS A 126 -21.63 0.32 -2.71
C CYS A 126 -21.78 -1.06 -2.04
N LEU A 127 -20.70 -1.61 -1.52
CA LEU A 127 -20.68 -2.93 -0.91
C LEU A 127 -20.65 -2.79 0.61
N ASP A 128 -21.67 -3.34 1.28
CA ASP A 128 -21.66 -3.55 2.73
C ASP A 128 -21.60 -5.06 3.00
N ASN A 129 -20.40 -5.62 2.81
CA ASN A 129 -20.14 -7.06 2.95
C ASN A 129 -18.64 -7.32 3.14
N GLU A 130 -18.23 -8.58 3.13
CA GLU A 130 -16.86 -9.02 3.39
C GLU A 130 -15.82 -8.50 2.38
N ILE A 131 -16.24 -7.90 1.26
CA ILE A 131 -15.33 -7.21 0.33
C ILE A 131 -14.91 -5.84 0.91
N SER A 132 -15.81 -5.11 1.56
CA SER A 132 -15.52 -3.76 2.07
C SER A 132 -15.14 -3.74 3.54
N TRP A 133 -15.58 -4.72 4.33
CA TRP A 133 -15.25 -4.81 5.75
C TRP A 133 -13.75 -5.03 5.97
N THR A 134 -13.18 -4.36 6.98
CA THR A 134 -11.80 -4.61 7.40
C THR A 134 -11.67 -6.03 7.93
N ASN A 135 -10.84 -6.84 7.27
CA ASN A 135 -10.62 -8.22 7.67
C ASN A 135 -9.54 -8.32 8.76
N TRP A 136 -9.94 -8.71 9.97
CA TRP A 136 -9.05 -8.92 11.12
C TRP A 136 -8.34 -10.28 11.09
N ASN A 137 -7.98 -10.76 9.90
CA ASN A 137 -7.48 -12.10 9.69
C ASN A 137 -6.16 -12.33 10.42
N THR A 138 -5.98 -13.53 10.97
CA THR A 138 -4.80 -13.88 11.77
C THR A 138 -3.82 -14.75 11.00
N THR A 139 -3.70 -14.55 9.69
CA THR A 139 -2.77 -15.33 8.87
C THR A 139 -1.32 -15.11 9.34
N ALA A 140 -0.43 -16.06 9.04
CA ALA A 140 0.97 -15.93 9.40
C ALA A 140 1.61 -14.67 8.77
N MET A 141 1.24 -14.34 7.53
CA MET A 141 1.71 -13.12 6.86
C MET A 141 1.15 -11.86 7.53
N ALA A 142 -0.15 -11.82 7.83
CA ALA A 142 -0.79 -10.67 8.48
C ALA A 142 -0.15 -10.38 9.85
N LYS A 143 0.15 -11.41 10.64
CA LYS A 143 0.86 -11.26 11.93
C LYS A 143 2.27 -10.70 11.75
N ASP A 144 3.05 -11.22 10.79
CA ASP A 144 4.41 -10.72 10.49
C ASP A 144 4.37 -9.25 10.02
N ILE A 145 3.46 -8.89 9.12
CA ILE A 145 3.29 -7.51 8.65
C ILE A 145 2.84 -6.58 9.77
N LEU A 146 1.95 -7.03 10.66
CA LEU A 146 1.51 -6.23 11.80
C LEU A 146 2.66 -5.94 12.76
N ASP A 147 3.43 -6.97 13.12
CA ASP A 147 4.58 -6.82 14.02
C ASP A 147 5.68 -5.96 13.37
N PHE A 148 5.90 -6.10 12.06
CA PHE A 148 6.81 -5.24 11.30
C PHE A 148 6.34 -3.78 11.29
N THR A 149 5.06 -3.54 11.02
CA THR A 149 4.45 -2.19 11.01
C THR A 149 4.57 -1.53 12.38
N LYS A 150 4.28 -2.26 13.46
CA LYS A 150 4.44 -1.76 14.85
C LYS A 150 5.88 -1.33 15.12
N LYS A 151 6.86 -2.16 14.73
CA LYS A 151 8.30 -1.84 14.87
C LYS A 151 8.70 -0.61 14.06
N LEU A 152 8.22 -0.47 12.82
CA LEU A 152 8.48 0.72 12.00
C LEU A 152 7.88 2.00 12.61
N ILE A 153 6.65 1.94 13.12
CA ILE A 153 6.02 3.08 13.80
C ILE A 153 6.80 3.46 15.06
N GLN A 154 7.22 2.48 15.86
CA GLN A 154 8.05 2.70 17.04
C GLN A 154 9.38 3.36 16.65
N PHE A 155 10.07 2.80 15.64
CA PHE A 155 11.33 3.34 15.12
C PHE A 155 11.15 4.79 14.66
N ARG A 156 10.12 5.07 13.83
CA ARG A 156 9.82 6.43 13.39
C ARG A 156 9.69 7.40 14.57
N LYS A 157 8.89 7.05 15.58
CA LYS A 157 8.65 7.90 16.75
C LYS A 157 9.91 8.15 17.60
N GLN A 158 10.85 7.21 17.61
CA GLN A 158 12.10 7.32 18.36
C GLN A 158 13.15 8.19 17.63
N HIS A 159 13.02 8.34 16.31
CA HIS A 159 14.03 9.00 15.48
C HIS A 159 13.49 10.28 14.84
N LYS A 160 13.73 11.43 15.51
CA LYS A 160 13.33 12.77 15.03
C LYS A 160 13.74 13.09 13.59
N ILE A 161 14.86 12.53 13.13
CA ILE A 161 15.33 12.71 11.75
C ILE A 161 14.31 12.28 10.70
N LEU A 162 13.32 11.45 11.04
CA LEU A 162 12.30 10.99 10.10
C LEU A 162 11.04 11.87 10.06
N HIS A 163 10.93 12.85 10.96
CA HIS A 163 9.76 13.71 11.10
C HIS A 163 10.15 15.11 11.60
N LEU A 164 11.04 15.75 10.84
CA LEU A 164 11.48 17.11 11.10
C LEU A 164 10.33 18.11 10.85
N SER A 165 10.43 19.31 11.40
CA SER A 165 9.47 20.41 11.14
C SER A 165 9.69 21.09 9.78
N SER A 166 10.85 20.91 9.18
CA SER A 166 11.24 21.47 7.88
C SER A 166 12.22 20.53 7.17
N GLU A 167 12.47 20.75 5.88
CA GLU A 167 13.52 20.06 5.13
C GLU A 167 14.91 20.31 5.76
N PRO A 168 15.80 19.31 5.80
CA PRO A 168 17.22 19.51 6.13
C PRO A 168 17.97 20.32 5.07
#